data_AF-A0A6M0JYL6-F1
#
_entry.id   AF-A0A6M0JYL6-F1
#
_cell.length_a   1.000
_cell.length_b   1.000
_cell.length_c   1.000
_cell.angle_alpha   90.00
_cell.angle_beta   90.00
_cell.angle_gamma   90.00
#
_symmetry.space_group_name_H-M   'P 1'
#
loop_
_entity.id
_entity.type
_entity.pdbx_description
1 polymer ?
#
loop_
_entity_poly.entity_id
_entity_poly.type
_entity_poly.pdbx_seq_one_letter_code
_entity_poly.pdbx_strand_id
1 'polypeptide(L)' 'MSIKQLQAVWELCRQGFQVTADNAARSWHDGKPFELRDRVPLGRSLESLIDQCNWEVERKTRIH' A
#
# COMPACT_ATOMS: atom_id res chain seq x y z
N MET A 1 -3.81 -1.29 -10.83
CA MET A 1 -2.92 -0.68 -9.81
C MET A 1 -2.18 0.51 -10.42
N SER A 2 -1.84 1.53 -9.63
CA SER A 2 -1.05 2.70 -10.05
C SER A 2 0.46 2.44 -9.97
N ILE A 3 1.27 3.30 -10.61
CA ILE A 3 2.74 3.21 -10.55
C ILE A 3 3.24 3.33 -9.10
N LYS A 4 2.61 4.18 -8.29
CA LYS A 4 2.97 4.35 -6.87
C LYS A 4 2.66 3.12 -6.03
N GLN A 5 1.54 2.45 -6.30
CA GLN A 5 1.19 1.18 -5.66
C GLN A 5 2.22 0.09 -5.98
N LEU A 6 2.67 0.01 -7.23
CA LEU A 6 3.74 -0.90 -7.63
C LEU A 6 5.06 -0.57 -6.93
N GLN A 7 5.41 0.71 -6.81
CA GLN A 7 6.60 1.15 -6.07
C GLN A 7 6.52 0.77 -4.58
N ALA A 8 5.36 0.94 -3.95
CA ALA A 8 5.17 0.58 -2.55
C ALA A 8 5.31 -0.94 -2.33
N VAL A 9 4.73 -1.76 -3.21
CA VAL A 9 4.90 -3.22 -3.20
C VAL A 9 6.38 -3.59 -3.36
N TRP A 10 7.08 -2.94 -4.29
CA TRP A 10 8.50 -3.21 -4.52
C TRP A 10 9.36 -2.85 -3.30
N GLU A 11 9.13 -1.70 -2.67
CA GLU A 11 9.85 -1.28 -1.45
C GLU A 11 9.57 -2.23 -0.27
N LEU A 12 8.33 -2.69 -0.11
CA LEU A 12 7.96 -3.69 0.90
C LEU A 12 8.70 -5.00 0.68
N CYS A 13 8.72 -5.50 -0.56
CA CYS A 13 9.48 -6.71 -0.93
C CYS A 13 10.98 -6.53 -0.69
N ARG A 14 11.54 -5.38 -1.06
CA ARG A 14 12.97 -5.05 -0.89
C ARG A 14 13.40 -5.05 0.58
N GLN A 15 12.51 -4.66 1.49
CA GLN A 15 12.77 -4.63 2.93
C GLN A 15 12.43 -5.95 3.63
N GLY A 16 12.00 -6.99 2.89
CA GLY A 16 11.69 -8.31 3.43
C GLY A 16 10.24 -8.48 3.93
N PHE A 17 9.37 -7.51 3.70
CA PHE A 17 7.96 -7.55 4.10
C PHE A 17 7.06 -8.17 3.03
N GLN A 18 7.40 -9.37 2.53
CA GLN A 18 6.71 -10.02 1.41
C GLN A 18 5.21 -10.25 1.68
N VAL A 19 4.85 -10.71 2.88
CA VAL A 19 3.44 -10.90 3.28
C VAL A 19 2.67 -9.57 3.31
N THR A 20 3.31 -8.52 3.81
CA THR A 20 2.73 -7.16 3.82
C THR A 20 2.55 -6.63 2.40
N ALA A 21 3.51 -6.88 1.51
CA ALA A 21 3.46 -6.50 0.10
C ALA A 21 2.28 -7.18 -0.63
N ASP A 22 2.10 -8.49 -0.42
CA ASP A 22 0.98 -9.24 -1.00
C ASP A 22 -0.37 -8.74 -0.47
N ASN A 23 -0.48 -8.47 0.83
CA ASN A 23 -1.70 -7.94 1.43
C ASN A 23 -2.03 -6.53 0.91
N ALA A 24 -1.02 -5.67 0.77
CA ALA A 24 -1.18 -4.34 0.19
C ALA A 24 -1.63 -4.43 -1.26
N ALA A 25 -1.00 -5.29 -2.05
CA ALA A 25 -1.32 -5.48 -3.46
C ALA A 25 -2.76 -5.96 -3.65
N ARG A 26 -3.20 -6.94 -2.86
CA ARG A 26 -4.59 -7.44 -2.88
C ARG A 26 -5.59 -6.38 -2.49
N SER A 27 -5.34 -5.66 -1.38
CA SER A 27 -6.24 -4.60 -0.90
C SER A 27 -6.45 -3.53 -1.97
N TRP A 28 -5.36 -3.02 -2.55
CA TRP A 28 -5.43 -2.00 -3.59
C TRP A 28 -6.02 -2.50 -4.91
N HIS A 29 -5.83 -3.79 -5.25
CA HIS A 29 -6.49 -4.41 -6.39
C HIS A 29 -8.00 -4.46 -6.21
N ASP A 30 -8.46 -4.78 -5.00
CA ASP A 30 -9.87 -4.85 -4.63
C ASP A 30 -10.52 -3.46 -4.39
N GLY A 31 -9.78 -2.37 -4.63
CA GLY A 31 -10.27 -1.02 -4.40
C GLY A 31 -10.45 -0.68 -2.91
N LYS A 32 -9.72 -1.36 -2.03
CA LYS A 32 -9.73 -1.13 -0.59
C LYS A 32 -8.41 -0.52 -0.11
N PRO A 33 -8.45 0.38 0.88
CA PRO A 33 -7.23 0.83 1.54
C PRO A 33 -6.55 -0.33 2.26
N PHE A 34 -5.23 -0.32 2.28
CA PHE A 34 -4.40 -1.26 3.00
C PHE A 34 -4.08 -0.73 4.40
N GLU A 35 -4.48 -1.44 5.44
CA GLU A 35 -4.13 -1.08 6.82
C GLU A 35 -2.79 -1.69 7.22
N LEU A 36 -1.83 -0.82 7.48
CA LEU A 36 -0.59 -1.23 8.11
C LEU A 36 -0.88 -1.63 9.55
N ARG A 37 -0.70 -2.91 9.91
CA ARG A 37 -0.77 -3.30 11.32
C ARG A 37 0.38 -2.64 12.07
N ASP A 38 0.07 -2.00 13.21
CA ASP A 38 0.95 -1.16 14.06
C ASP A 38 2.33 -1.74 14.47
N ARG A 39 2.64 -2.98 14.10
CA ARG A 39 3.86 -3.68 14.51
C ARG A 39 4.92 -3.80 13.42
N VAL A 40 4.69 -3.25 12.23
CA VAL A 40 5.69 -3.28 11.15
C VAL A 40 6.47 -1.96 11.17
N PRO A 41 7.73 -1.94 11.64
CA PRO A 41 8.55 -0.74 11.63
C PRO A 41 8.96 -0.43 10.19
N LEU A 42 8.11 0.27 9.46
CA LEU A 42 8.44 0.80 8.15
C LEU A 42 9.17 2.14 8.31
N GLY A 43 10.08 2.44 7.40
CA GLY A 43 10.63 3.79 7.32
C GLY A 43 9.53 4.80 6.97
N ARG A 44 9.58 6.00 7.57
CA ARG A 44 8.58 7.08 7.36
C ARG A 44 8.23 7.35 5.89
N SER A 45 9.20 7.23 4.99
CA SER A 45 8.99 7.43 3.55
C SER A 45 8.06 6.36 2.95
N LEU A 46 8.16 5.11 3.41
CA LEU A 46 7.31 4.02 2.94
C LEU A 46 5.90 4.10 3.55
N GLU A 47 5.79 4.50 4.82
CA GLU A 47 4.48 4.82 5.43
C GLU A 47 3.76 5.90 4.64
N SER A 48 4.45 7.01 4.34
CA SER A 48 3.90 8.10 3.54
C SER A 48 3.46 7.65 2.13
N LEU A 49 4.21 6.73 1.53
CA LEU A 49 3.87 6.17 0.22
C LEU A 49 2.63 5.26 0.30
N ILE A 50 2.50 4.47 1.36
CA ILE A 50 1.33 3.62 1.61
C ILE A 50 0.08 4.48 1.84
N ASP A 51 0.19 5.53 2.64
CA ASP A 51 -0.90 6.48 2.88
C ASP A 51 -1.36 7.14 1.57
N GLN A 52 -0.41 7.54 0.72
CA GLN A 52 -0.74 8.08 -0.60
C GLN A 52 -1.47 7.06 -1.49
N CYS A 53 -1.03 5.80 -1.46
CA CYS A 53 -1.69 4.72 -2.22
C CYS A 53 -3.11 4.46 -1.71
N ASN A 54 -3.31 4.48 -0.39
CA ASN A 54 -4.62 4.34 0.24
C ASN A 54 -5.57 5.48 -0.17
N TRP A 55 -5.10 6.72 -0.12
CA TRP A 55 -5.88 7.87 -0.55
C TRP A 55 -6.29 7.82 -2.03
N GLU A 56 -5.39 7.37 -2.92
CA GLU A 56 -5.71 7.18 -4.34
C GLU A 56 -6.82 6.15 -4.54
N VAL A 57 -6.84 5.09 -3.73
CA VAL A 57 -7.88 4.06 -3.76
C VAL A 57 -9.21 4.60 -3.24
N GLU A 58 -9.22 5.22 -2.06
CA GLU A 58 -10.43 5.83 -1.49
C GLU A 58 -11.08 6.84 -2.44
N ARG A 59 -10.26 7.66 -3.11
CA ARG A 59 -10.75 8.59 -4.12
C ARG A 59 -11.42 7.90 -5.29
N LYS A 60 -10.86 6.81 -5.80
CA LYS A 60 -11.46 6.06 -6.91
C LYS A 60 -12.76 5.39 -6.48
N THR A 61 -12.81 4.85 -5.26
CA THR A 61 -14.01 4.20 -4.72
C THR A 61 -15.16 5.18 -4.48
N ARG A 62 -14.89 6.45 -4.17
CA ARG A 62 -15.95 7.49 -4.00
C ARG A 62 -16.52 8.04 -5.31
N ILE A 63 -15.88 7.78 -6.45
CA ILE A 63 -16.28 8.31 -7.76
C ILE A 63 -17.08 7.25 -8.55
N HIS A 64 -17.29 6.06 -7.98
CA HIS A 64 -18.17 5.00 -8.49
C HIS A 64 -19.40 4.86 -7.58
#